data_AF-A0A1G9Q3S7-F1
#
_entry.id   AF-A0A1G9Q3S7-F1
#
_cell.length_a   1.000
_cell.length_b   1.000
_cell.length_c   1.000
_cell.angle_alpha   90.00
_cell.angle_beta   90.00
_cell.angle_gamma   90.00
#
_symmetry.space_group_name_H-M   'P 1'
#
loop_
_entity.id
_entity.type
_entity.pdbx_description
1 polymer ?
#
loop_
_entity_poly.entity_id
_entity_poly.type
_entity_poly.pdbx_seq_one_letter_code
_entity_poly.pdbx_strand_id
1 'polypeptide(L)'
;MHLSHTLILTILACGLTAAPARAGDRLTGWTRVGSVYERVSLTEGNQAMCASLCDEQSQCRSWVWTPPGLEGVDGQCTLLASTPAPRRAPQRVTGLASDIAAQIEAASERRPSAREIAALQATLPGPH
;
A
#
# COMPACT_ATOMS: atom_id res chain seq x y z
N MET A 1 -8.31 -45.68 8.21
CA MET A 1 -6.92 -45.21 8.03
C MET A 1 -6.75 -44.18 6.89
N HIS A 2 -7.82 -43.76 6.19
CA HIS A 2 -7.75 -42.75 5.12
C HIS A 2 -8.00 -41.30 5.57
N LEU A 3 -8.56 -41.11 6.77
CA LEU A 3 -8.91 -39.79 7.32
C LEU A 3 -7.69 -38.95 7.74
N SER A 4 -6.56 -39.62 8.02
CA SER A 4 -5.30 -39.00 8.43
C SER A 4 -4.49 -38.46 7.25
N HIS A 5 -4.65 -39.02 6.04
CA HIS A 5 -3.92 -38.56 4.85
C HIS A 5 -4.56 -37.33 4.21
N THR A 6 -5.90 -37.21 4.26
CA THR A 6 -6.61 -36.02 3.76
C THR A 6 -6.35 -34.77 4.60
N LEU A 7 -6.14 -34.92 5.91
CA LEU A 7 -5.82 -33.81 6.82
C LEU A 7 -4.41 -33.24 6.56
N ILE A 8 -3.46 -34.08 6.15
CA ILE A 8 -2.08 -33.66 5.87
C ILE A 8 -2.01 -32.89 4.53
N LEU A 9 -2.79 -33.30 3.53
CA LEU A 9 -2.80 -32.66 2.21
C LEU A 9 -3.42 -31.25 2.23
N THR A 10 -4.39 -30.97 3.11
CA THR A 10 -5.03 -29.64 3.21
C THR A 10 -4.16 -28.62 3.92
N ILE A 11 -3.32 -29.04 4.89
CA ILE A 11 -2.41 -28.13 5.60
C ILE A 11 -1.27 -27.66 4.68
N LEU A 12 -0.80 -28.52 3.76
CA LEU A 12 0.26 -28.16 2.80
C LEU A 12 -0.19 -27.11 1.77
N ALA A 13 -1.50 -27.05 1.46
CA ALA A 13 -2.04 -26.11 0.48
C ALA A 13 -2.24 -24.68 1.04
N CYS A 14 -2.26 -24.50 2.36
CA CYS A 14 -2.58 -23.21 2.99
C CYS A 14 -1.35 -22.29 3.18
N GLY A 15 -0.13 -22.80 2.94
CA GLY A 15 1.11 -22.07 3.24
C GLY A 15 1.61 -21.09 2.15
N LEU A 16 1.01 -21.07 0.95
CA LEU A 16 1.60 -20.37 -0.21
C LEU A 16 1.02 -18.98 -0.53
N THR A 17 0.05 -18.47 0.22
CA THR A 17 -0.55 -17.14 -0.04
C THR A 17 -0.19 -16.12 1.03
N ALA A 18 1.08 -16.06 1.44
CA ALA A 18 1.58 -14.90 2.16
C ALA A 18 1.63 -13.71 1.20
N ALA A 19 0.54 -12.92 1.14
CA ALA A 19 0.54 -11.65 0.43
C ALA A 19 1.65 -10.77 1.02
N PRO A 20 2.49 -10.12 0.21
CA PRO A 20 3.53 -9.24 0.72
C PRO A 20 2.89 -8.14 1.57
N ALA A 21 3.47 -7.89 2.74
CA ALA A 21 3.12 -6.75 3.57
C ALA A 21 3.60 -5.48 2.84
N ARG A 22 2.68 -4.79 2.13
CA ARG A 22 2.98 -3.52 1.47
C ARG A 22 3.41 -2.49 2.50
N ALA A 23 4.61 -1.96 2.35
CA ALA A 23 5.17 -1.00 3.29
C ALA A 23 4.52 0.38 3.08
N GLY A 24 3.62 0.77 3.99
CA GLY A 24 3.38 2.17 4.33
C GLY A 24 2.90 3.12 3.22
N ASP A 25 2.08 2.67 2.26
CA ASP A 25 1.47 3.53 1.23
C ASP A 25 0.56 4.63 1.79
N ARG A 26 0.23 4.55 3.09
CA ARG A 26 -0.69 5.41 3.81
C ARG A 26 -0.07 5.96 5.09
N LEU A 27 -0.24 7.25 5.30
CA LEU A 27 0.27 7.99 6.45
C LEU A 27 -0.91 8.60 7.23
N THR A 28 -1.12 8.12 8.45
CA THR A 28 -2.13 8.65 9.38
C THR A 28 -1.56 9.84 10.17
N GLY A 29 -2.34 10.91 10.32
CA GLY A 29 -1.89 12.15 10.96
C GLY A 29 -1.04 13.03 10.04
N TRP A 30 -1.15 12.83 8.72
CA TRP A 30 -0.39 13.54 7.70
C TRP A 30 -1.29 13.95 6.55
N THR A 31 -0.85 14.96 5.81
CA THR A 31 -1.49 15.43 4.58
C THR A 31 -0.44 15.76 3.52
N ARG A 32 -0.86 15.72 2.26
CA ARG A 32 -0.13 16.24 1.11
C ARG A 32 -0.88 17.45 0.58
N VAL A 33 -0.16 18.51 0.21
CA VAL A 33 -0.77 19.78 -0.21
C VAL A 33 -0.18 20.21 -1.55
N GLY A 34 -1.03 20.75 -2.42
CA GLY A 34 -0.66 21.17 -3.78
C GLY A 34 -1.10 20.15 -4.83
N SER A 35 -1.11 20.58 -6.09
CA SER A 35 -1.51 19.77 -7.25
C SER A 35 -2.87 19.09 -7.11
N VAL A 36 -3.80 19.69 -6.35
CA VAL A 36 -5.17 19.18 -6.25
C VAL A 36 -5.86 19.43 -7.59
N TYR A 37 -6.33 18.36 -8.23
CA TYR A 37 -7.13 18.48 -9.44
C TYR A 37 -8.61 18.18 -9.19
N GLU A 38 -8.93 17.45 -8.12
CA GLU A 38 -10.31 17.09 -7.79
C GLU A 38 -10.53 16.93 -6.28
N ARG A 39 -11.76 17.24 -5.85
CA ARG A 39 -12.26 16.98 -4.49
C ARG A 39 -13.62 16.31 -4.58
N VAL A 40 -13.77 15.18 -3.90
CA VAL A 40 -14.98 14.37 -3.89
C VAL A 40 -15.54 14.32 -2.47
N SER A 41 -16.81 14.72 -2.32
CA SER A 41 -17.55 14.60 -1.06
C SER A 41 -18.13 13.20 -0.93
N LEU A 42 -17.94 12.53 0.21
CA LEU A 42 -18.41 11.18 0.47
C LEU A 42 -19.16 11.13 1.80
N THR A 43 -20.49 11.00 1.74
CA THR A 43 -21.38 10.99 2.92
C THR A 43 -21.12 9.81 3.87
N GLU A 44 -20.71 8.65 3.33
CA GLU A 44 -20.28 7.47 4.11
C GLU A 44 -18.88 7.01 3.69
N GLY A 45 -18.03 7.96 3.32
CA GLY A 45 -16.69 7.68 2.82
C GLY A 45 -15.72 7.20 3.89
N ASN A 46 -14.64 6.58 3.43
CA ASN A 46 -13.49 6.24 4.25
C ASN A 46 -12.19 6.36 3.41
N GLN A 47 -11.03 6.23 4.06
CA GLN A 47 -9.75 6.35 3.36
C GLN A 47 -9.54 5.27 2.28
N ALA A 48 -10.16 4.09 2.39
CA ALA A 48 -10.02 3.04 1.38
C ALA A 48 -10.77 3.40 0.10
N MET A 49 -11.99 3.93 0.22
CA MET A 49 -12.75 4.45 -0.93
C MET A 49 -12.01 5.61 -1.61
N CYS A 50 -11.41 6.51 -0.83
CA CYS A 50 -10.61 7.60 -1.39
C CYS A 50 -9.36 7.08 -2.14
N ALA A 51 -8.72 6.02 -1.65
CA ALA A 51 -7.64 5.35 -2.34
C ALA A 51 -8.11 4.71 -3.66
N SER A 52 -9.24 3.99 -3.65
CA SER A 52 -9.83 3.39 -4.86
C SER A 52 -10.15 4.44 -5.92
N LEU A 53 -10.74 5.58 -5.53
CA LEU A 53 -10.99 6.69 -6.46
C LEU A 53 -9.72 7.24 -7.10
N CYS A 54 -8.61 7.25 -6.36
CA CYS A 54 -7.31 7.64 -6.93
C CYS A 54 -6.81 6.58 -7.92
N ASP A 55 -6.89 5.30 -7.57
CA ASP A 55 -6.45 4.19 -8.44
C ASP A 55 -7.25 4.09 -9.75
N GLU A 56 -8.52 4.51 -9.75
CA GLU A 56 -9.38 4.56 -10.94
C GLU A 56 -9.00 5.69 -11.91
N GLN A 57 -8.23 6.68 -11.47
CA GLN A 57 -7.94 7.90 -12.22
C GLN A 57 -6.46 7.96 -12.59
N SER A 58 -6.16 7.80 -13.88
CA SER A 58 -4.77 7.79 -14.39
C SER A 58 -3.93 9.06 -14.08
N GLN A 59 -4.59 10.20 -13.82
CA GLN A 59 -3.94 11.44 -13.42
C GLN A 59 -3.62 11.52 -11.92
N CYS A 60 -4.25 10.66 -11.09
CA CYS A 60 -4.02 10.66 -9.66
C CYS A 60 -2.67 10.05 -9.32
N ARG A 61 -1.90 10.73 -8.48
CA ARG A 61 -0.61 10.23 -7.98
C ARG A 61 -0.58 10.10 -6.47
N SER A 62 -1.37 10.89 -5.76
CA SER A 62 -1.59 10.77 -4.33
C SER A 62 -2.96 11.30 -3.93
N TRP A 63 -3.41 10.94 -2.74
CA TRP A 63 -4.72 11.32 -2.22
C TRP A 63 -4.63 11.74 -0.75
N VAL A 64 -5.64 12.49 -0.31
CA VAL A 64 -5.84 12.87 1.09
C VAL A 64 -7.28 12.59 1.47
N TRP A 65 -7.46 11.76 2.49
CA TRP A 65 -8.72 11.55 3.18
C TRP A 65 -8.84 12.49 4.39
N THR A 66 -9.92 13.25 4.39
CA THR A 66 -10.34 14.12 5.48
C THR A 66 -11.65 13.55 6.04
N PRO A 67 -11.68 13.10 7.30
CA PRO A 67 -12.88 12.49 7.85
C PRO A 67 -14.02 13.52 8.02
N PRO A 68 -15.29 13.05 8.05
CA PRO A 68 -16.43 13.85 8.48
C PRO A 68 -16.15 14.62 9.78
N GLY A 69 -16.72 15.82 9.89
CA GLY A 69 -16.60 16.70 11.06
C GLY A 69 -15.34 17.57 11.09
N LEU A 70 -14.35 17.34 10.20
CA LEU A 70 -13.15 18.18 10.14
C LEU A 70 -13.33 19.40 9.22
N GLU A 71 -13.94 19.23 8.04
CA GLU A 71 -14.19 20.31 7.06
C GLU A 71 -15.66 20.41 6.62
N GLY A 72 -16.52 19.51 7.09
CA GLY A 72 -17.93 19.43 6.70
C GLY A 72 -18.60 18.19 7.28
N VAL A 73 -19.89 18.00 6.96
CA VAL A 73 -20.67 16.83 7.43
C VAL A 73 -20.26 15.55 6.73
N ASP A 74 -19.86 15.65 5.46
CA ASP A 74 -19.32 14.53 4.68
C ASP A 74 -17.79 14.47 4.81
N GLY A 75 -17.22 13.29 4.57
CA GLY A 75 -15.79 13.15 4.41
C GLY A 75 -15.33 13.65 3.04
N GLN A 76 -14.13 14.22 2.98
CA GLN A 76 -13.57 14.78 1.75
C GLN A 76 -12.40 13.93 1.26
N CYS A 77 -12.48 13.47 0.02
CA CYS A 77 -11.38 12.86 -0.71
C CYS A 77 -10.76 13.91 -1.64
N THR A 78 -9.52 14.30 -1.38
CA THR A 78 -8.77 15.22 -2.25
C THR A 78 -7.80 14.41 -3.11
N LEU A 79 -7.91 14.52 -4.42
CA LEU A 79 -7.06 13.81 -5.39
C LEU A 79 -5.99 14.76 -5.94
N LEU A 80 -4.73 14.30 -5.93
CA LEU A 80 -3.56 15.10 -6.27
C LEU A 80 -2.84 14.52 -7.49
N ALA A 81 -2.49 15.38 -8.44
CA ALA A 81 -1.75 15.04 -9.65
C ALA A 81 -0.22 14.96 -9.43
N SER A 82 0.24 14.93 -8.17
CA SER A 82 1.65 14.81 -7.81
C SER A 82 1.81 14.14 -6.44
N THR A 83 3.05 13.87 -6.03
CA THR A 83 3.40 13.23 -4.75
C THR A 83 4.24 14.18 -3.87
N PRO A 84 3.70 15.32 -3.41
CA PRO A 84 4.49 16.25 -2.62
C PRO A 84 4.88 15.63 -1.27
N ALA A 85 5.92 16.18 -0.65
CA ALA A 85 6.34 15.74 0.68
C ALA A 85 5.19 15.90 1.69
N PRO A 86 4.89 14.87 2.50
CA PRO A 86 3.81 14.93 3.48
C PRO A 86 4.15 15.90 4.61
N ARG A 87 3.14 16.60 5.14
CA ARG A 87 3.23 17.45 6.33
C ARG A 87 2.27 16.98 7.42
N ARG A 88 2.60 17.27 8.69
CA ARG A 88 1.75 16.90 9.84
C ARG A 88 0.37 17.52 9.67
N ALA A 89 -0.66 16.68 9.81
CA ALA A 89 -2.06 17.09 9.85
C ALA A 89 -2.81 16.05 10.69
N PRO A 90 -2.92 16.28 12.00
CA PRO A 90 -3.69 15.40 12.87
C PRO A 90 -5.08 15.16 12.28
N GLN A 91 -5.59 13.94 12.41
CA GLN A 91 -6.90 13.49 11.91
C GLN A 91 -7.04 13.30 10.39
N ARG A 92 -6.04 13.64 9.56
CA ARG A 92 -6.05 13.29 8.12
C ARG A 92 -5.24 12.04 7.83
N VAL A 93 -5.58 11.38 6.73
CA VAL A 93 -4.80 10.28 6.18
C VAL A 93 -4.41 10.66 4.75
N THR A 94 -3.16 10.44 4.36
CA THR A 94 -2.74 10.62 2.97
C THR A 94 -2.08 9.34 2.47
N GLY A 95 -2.28 9.01 1.21
CA GLY A 95 -1.58 7.90 0.58
C GLY A 95 -1.18 8.19 -0.86
N LEU A 96 -0.46 7.25 -1.45
CA LEU A 96 -0.10 7.26 -2.86
C LEU A 96 -1.13 6.46 -3.67
N ALA A 97 -1.17 6.70 -4.98
CA ALA A 97 -1.78 5.73 -5.90
C ALA A 97 -0.99 4.40 -5.84
N SER A 98 -1.65 3.28 -6.04
CA SER A 98 -1.08 1.94 -5.87
C SER A 98 0.07 1.64 -6.83
N ASP A 99 0.00 2.13 -8.07
CA ASP A 99 1.07 2.03 -9.07
C ASP A 99 2.30 2.85 -8.68
N ILE A 100 2.10 4.07 -8.16
CA ILE A 100 3.15 4.94 -7.65
C ILE A 100 3.82 4.32 -6.43
N ALA A 101 3.05 3.76 -5.50
CA ALA A 101 3.59 3.05 -4.34
C ALA A 101 4.45 1.86 -4.77
N ALA A 102 3.92 1.01 -5.66
CA ALA A 102 4.66 -0.14 -6.19
C ALA A 102 5.94 0.28 -6.91
N GLN A 103 5.91 1.38 -7.67
CA GLN A 103 7.10 1.92 -8.32
C GLN A 103 8.18 2.33 -7.31
N ILE A 104 7.79 2.97 -6.21
CA ILE A 104 8.73 3.38 -5.15
C ILE A 104 9.30 2.15 -4.44
N GLU A 105 8.47 1.16 -4.13
CA GLU A 105 8.91 -0.10 -3.52
C GLU A 105 9.94 -0.79 -4.43
N ALA A 106 9.63 -0.96 -5.71
CA ALA A 106 10.53 -1.56 -6.69
C ALA A 106 11.82 -0.76 -6.89
N ALA A 107 11.77 0.57 -6.82
CA ALA A 107 12.95 1.42 -6.89
C ALA A 107 13.80 1.37 -5.61
N SER A 108 13.18 1.11 -4.46
CA SER A 108 13.87 0.99 -3.16
C SER A 108 14.63 -0.33 -3.02
N GLU A 109 14.20 -1.37 -3.74
CA GLU A 109 14.85 -2.68 -3.72
C GLU A 109 16.23 -2.61 -4.37
N ARG A 110 17.28 -2.63 -3.54
CA ARG A 110 18.64 -2.79 -4.03
C ARG A 110 18.84 -4.23 -4.48
N ARG A 111 19.12 -4.45 -5.77
CA ARG A 111 19.55 -5.77 -6.26
C ARG A 111 20.81 -6.22 -5.50
N PRO A 112 20.86 -7.47 -4.98
CA PRO A 112 22.07 -8.04 -4.41
C PRO A 112 23.22 -8.04 -5.41
N SER A 113 24.44 -7.75 -4.94
CA SER A 113 25.66 -7.90 -5.73
C SER A 113 26.02 -9.37 -5.92
N ALA A 114 26.85 -9.67 -6.92
CA ALA A 114 27.35 -11.03 -7.13
C ALA A 114 28.05 -11.63 -5.90
N ARG A 115 28.73 -10.79 -5.09
CA ARG A 115 29.39 -11.24 -3.85
C ARG A 115 28.38 -11.64 -2.78
N GLU A 116 27.32 -10.86 -2.59
CA GLU A 116 26.25 -11.19 -1.64
C GLU A 116 25.50 -12.45 -2.09
N ILE A 117 25.23 -12.58 -3.39
CA ILE A 117 24.62 -13.79 -3.96
C ILE A 117 25.48 -15.02 -3.66
N ALA A 118 26.79 -14.95 -3.92
CA ALA A 118 27.71 -16.04 -3.66
C ALA A 118 27.79 -16.40 -2.16
N ALA A 119 27.80 -15.39 -1.28
CA ALA A 119 27.80 -15.59 0.16
C ALA A 119 26.52 -16.29 0.65
N LEU A 120 25.34 -15.89 0.13
CA LEU A 120 24.05 -16.53 0.44
C LEU A 120 24.01 -17.99 -0.04
N GLN A 121 24.53 -18.26 -1.23
CA GLN A 121 24.60 -19.63 -1.78
C GLN A 121 25.50 -20.55 -0.93
N ALA A 122 26.60 -20.03 -0.39
CA ALA A 122 27.50 -20.79 0.47
C ALA A 122 26.88 -21.21 1.81
N THR A 123 25.81 -20.53 2.25
CA THR A 123 25.08 -20.87 3.49
C THR A 123 23.93 -21.86 3.32
N LEU A 124 23.52 -22.19 2.08
CA LEU A 124 22.45 -23.15 1.84
C LEU A 124 22.93 -24.58 2.09
N PRO A 125 22.17 -25.43 2.81
CA PRO A 125 22.54 -26.83 2.97
C PRO A 125 22.58 -27.51 1.60
N GLY A 126 23.63 -28.29 1.36
CA GLY A 126 23.79 -29.03 0.12
C GLY A 126 22.68 -30.07 -0.06
N PRO A 127 22.41 -30.52 -1.30
CA PRO A 127 21.50 -31.62 -1.53
C PRO A 127 22.04 -32.88 -0.83
N HIS A 128 21.31 -33.34 0.19
CA HIS A 128 21.50 -34.65 0.82
C HIS A 128 20.60 -35.68 0.13
#